data_AF-A0A821AI90-F1
#
_entry.id   AF-A0A821AI90-F1
#
_cell.length_a   1.000
_cell.length_b   1.000
_cell.length_c   1.000
_cell.angle_alpha   90.00
_cell.angle_beta   90.00
_cell.angle_gamma   90.00
#
_symmetry.space_group_name_H-M   'P 1'
#
loop_
_entity.id
_entity.type
_entity.pdbx_description
1 polymer ?
#
loop_
_entity_poly.entity_id
_entity_poly.type
_entity_poly.pdbx_seq_one_letter_code
_entity_poly.pdbx_strand_id
1 'polypeptide(L)'
;MRLPRAANDDWPGISIILSFDKVDSHSVSRHILLAYDELYSVEYFHCKLKPYWKRNALQIEELLIKAEVEYVLVRKKCHKFNEILRKELNDRDGTKYSKVAELAFRQCLSAHSIVQDVDGTLLMFSKENSSNCCMGTVDVIYPGAPFFLYFNPSLLKAQLEPFLNYAESTH
;
A
#
# COMPACT_ATOMS: atom_id res chain seq x y z
N MET A 1 -26.06 -25.55 -12.47
CA MET A 1 -25.49 -24.28 -11.94
C MET A 1 -25.13 -24.50 -10.48
N ARG A 2 -23.87 -24.34 -10.09
CA ARG A 2 -23.36 -24.67 -8.75
C ARG A 2 -23.26 -23.41 -7.89
N LEU A 3 -24.41 -22.79 -7.58
CA LEU A 3 -24.50 -21.55 -6.81
C LEU A 3 -25.63 -21.65 -5.77
N PRO A 4 -25.42 -21.15 -4.52
CA PRO A 4 -24.17 -20.61 -3.96
C PRO A 4 -23.17 -21.69 -3.51
N ARG A 5 -21.88 -21.34 -3.38
CA ARG A 5 -20.78 -22.27 -2.98
C ARG A 5 -20.12 -21.86 -1.66
N ALA A 6 -19.57 -22.83 -0.93
CA ALA A 6 -18.84 -22.58 0.32
C ALA A 6 -17.60 -21.72 0.05
N ALA A 7 -17.24 -20.89 1.04
CA ALA A 7 -16.15 -19.95 0.87
C ALA A 7 -14.85 -20.65 0.48
N ASN A 8 -14.59 -21.91 0.84
CA ASN A 8 -13.36 -22.69 0.62
C ASN A 8 -13.44 -23.73 -0.52
N ASP A 9 -14.52 -23.75 -1.30
CA ASP A 9 -14.71 -24.70 -2.42
C ASP A 9 -13.92 -24.23 -3.65
N ASP A 10 -13.11 -25.10 -4.28
CA ASP A 10 -12.26 -24.83 -5.46
C ASP A 10 -11.61 -23.43 -5.46
N TRP A 11 -10.70 -23.19 -4.51
CA TRP A 11 -9.92 -21.95 -4.46
C TRP A 11 -8.81 -21.95 -5.51
N PRO A 12 -8.62 -20.84 -6.25
CA PRO A 12 -7.42 -20.66 -7.04
C PRO A 12 -6.22 -20.65 -6.09
N GLY A 13 -5.32 -21.60 -6.27
CA GLY A 13 -4.06 -21.70 -5.54
C GLY A 13 -2.88 -21.38 -6.45
N ILE A 14 -1.87 -20.69 -5.92
CA ILE A 14 -0.59 -20.50 -6.59
C ILE A 14 0.45 -21.31 -5.81
N SER A 15 1.21 -22.16 -6.50
CA SER A 15 2.34 -22.89 -5.93
C SER A 15 3.59 -22.61 -6.75
N ILE A 16 4.71 -22.40 -6.07
CA ILE A 16 6.00 -22.06 -6.68
C ILE A 16 7.06 -22.97 -6.06
N ILE A 17 7.85 -23.62 -6.89
CA ILE A 17 8.98 -24.46 -6.50
C ILE A 17 10.26 -23.79 -6.99
N LEU A 18 11.20 -23.54 -6.08
CA LEU A 18 12.53 -23.02 -6.41
C LEU A 18 13.57 -24.10 -6.14
N SER A 19 14.36 -24.46 -7.16
CA SER A 19 15.55 -25.31 -6.97
C SER A 19 16.74 -24.46 -6.53
N PHE A 20 17.47 -24.95 -5.54
CA PHE A 20 18.77 -24.43 -5.12
C PHE A 20 19.92 -25.35 -5.54
N ASP A 21 19.61 -26.40 -6.32
CA ASP A 21 20.55 -27.41 -6.79
C ASP A 21 21.43 -27.95 -5.64
N LYS A 22 22.71 -28.21 -5.89
CA LYS A 22 23.65 -28.65 -4.86
C LYS A 22 24.06 -27.46 -3.98
N VAL A 23 23.66 -27.49 -2.71
CA VAL A 23 24.09 -26.51 -1.71
C VAL A 23 25.56 -26.76 -1.33
N ASP A 24 26.42 -25.76 -1.50
CA ASP A 24 27.82 -25.77 -1.07
C ASP A 24 28.17 -24.51 -0.26
N SER A 25 29.45 -24.16 -0.14
CA SER A 25 29.90 -22.97 0.59
C SER A 25 29.54 -21.64 -0.08
N HIS A 26 29.05 -21.63 -1.32
CA HIS A 26 28.67 -20.42 -2.04
C HIS A 26 27.21 -20.06 -1.75
N SER A 27 26.98 -18.82 -1.31
CA SER A 27 25.63 -18.31 -1.06
C SER A 27 24.89 -18.10 -2.38
N VAL A 28 23.69 -18.67 -2.48
CA VAL A 28 22.77 -18.49 -3.60
C VAL A 28 21.46 -17.91 -3.08
N SER A 29 20.99 -16.84 -3.72
CA SER A 29 19.70 -16.22 -3.41
C SER A 29 18.75 -16.32 -4.61
N ARG A 30 17.46 -16.48 -4.31
CA ARG A 30 16.34 -16.47 -5.26
C ARG A 30 15.23 -15.66 -4.63
N HIS A 31 14.47 -14.94 -5.44
CA HIS A 31 13.28 -14.23 -4.99
C HIS A 31 12.14 -14.43 -5.98
N ILE A 32 10.93 -14.21 -5.49
CA ILE A 32 9.69 -14.30 -6.25
C ILE A 32 9.08 -12.91 -6.25
N LEU A 33 8.62 -12.46 -7.42
CA LEU A 33 7.74 -11.31 -7.51
C LEU A 33 6.30 -11.82 -7.56
N LEU A 34 5.48 -11.33 -6.64
CA LEU A 34 4.06 -11.56 -6.62
C LEU A 34 3.38 -10.20 -6.72
N ALA A 35 2.45 -10.08 -7.66
CA ALA A 35 1.67 -8.86 -7.84
C ALA A 35 0.18 -9.20 -7.93
N TYR A 36 -0.64 -8.22 -7.59
CA TYR A 36 -2.08 -8.26 -7.72
C TYR A 36 -2.48 -7.15 -8.69
N ASP A 37 -3.10 -7.53 -9.81
CA ASP A 37 -3.57 -6.56 -10.79
C ASP A 37 -4.93 -5.99 -10.38
N GLU A 38 -4.88 -4.92 -9.60
CA GLU A 38 -6.07 -4.17 -9.23
C GLU A 38 -6.59 -3.37 -10.44
N LEU A 39 -7.73 -3.79 -10.99
CA LEU A 39 -8.34 -3.16 -12.16
C LEU A 39 -8.89 -1.75 -11.84
N TYR A 40 -9.61 -1.64 -10.73
CA TYR A 40 -10.17 -0.41 -10.18
C TYR A 40 -10.03 -0.47 -8.66
N SER A 41 -9.62 0.65 -8.04
CA SER A 41 -9.32 0.69 -6.61
C SER A 41 -10.42 1.35 -5.79
N VAL A 42 -11.06 2.39 -6.34
CA VAL A 42 -12.10 3.17 -5.65
C VAL A 42 -13.20 3.52 -6.64
N GLU A 43 -14.46 3.47 -6.21
CA GLU A 43 -15.57 4.14 -6.90
C GLU A 43 -15.86 5.45 -6.16
N TYR A 44 -15.62 6.58 -6.83
CA TYR A 44 -15.76 7.93 -6.27
C TYR A 44 -16.78 8.70 -7.09
N PHE A 45 -17.89 9.14 -6.48
CA PHE A 45 -19.04 9.74 -7.17
C PHE A 45 -19.45 8.98 -8.44
N HIS A 46 -19.68 7.67 -8.29
CA HIS A 46 -20.04 6.73 -9.39
C HIS A 46 -18.98 6.56 -10.49
N CYS A 47 -17.80 7.14 -10.33
CA CYS A 47 -16.68 7.00 -11.24
C CYS A 47 -15.69 5.97 -10.71
N LYS A 48 -15.42 4.91 -11.48
CA LYS A 48 -14.44 3.88 -11.12
C LYS A 48 -13.03 4.37 -11.42
N LEU A 49 -12.27 4.66 -10.38
CA LEU A 49 -10.91 5.17 -10.47
C LEU A 49 -9.89 4.02 -10.41
N LYS A 50 -8.85 4.14 -11.24
CA LYS A 50 -7.73 3.21 -11.29
C LYS A 50 -6.74 3.50 -10.15
N PRO A 51 -6.02 2.48 -9.65
CA PRO A 51 -4.96 2.73 -8.69
C PRO A 51 -3.86 3.60 -9.28
N TYR A 52 -3.23 4.44 -8.46
CA TYR A 52 -2.28 5.47 -8.89
C TYR A 52 -1.06 4.90 -9.64
N TRP A 53 -0.70 3.65 -9.42
CA TRP A 53 0.39 3.00 -10.16
C TRP A 53 0.07 2.80 -11.65
N LYS A 54 -1.22 2.73 -12.03
CA LYS A 54 -1.69 2.64 -13.43
C LYS A 54 -1.77 3.98 -14.17
N ARG A 55 -1.41 5.11 -13.54
CA ARG A 55 -1.54 6.47 -14.11
C ARG A 55 -0.87 6.67 -15.48
N ASN A 56 0.19 5.91 -15.77
CA ASN A 56 0.91 5.98 -17.04
C ASN A 56 0.53 4.84 -18.01
N ALA A 57 -0.70 4.31 -17.91
CA ALA A 57 -1.18 3.15 -18.66
C ALA A 57 -0.35 1.86 -18.49
N LEU A 58 0.43 1.79 -17.41
CA LEU A 58 1.27 0.63 -17.06
C LEU A 58 0.41 -0.64 -16.92
N GLN A 59 0.80 -1.68 -17.65
CA GLN A 59 0.26 -3.03 -17.46
C GLN A 59 1.00 -3.76 -16.33
N ILE A 60 0.39 -4.81 -15.79
CA ILE A 60 0.96 -5.53 -14.63
C ILE A 60 2.29 -6.21 -14.98
N GLU A 61 2.48 -6.66 -16.21
CA GLU A 61 3.71 -7.26 -16.72
C GLU A 61 4.84 -6.24 -16.75
N GLU A 62 4.56 -5.03 -17.23
CA GLU A 62 5.52 -3.91 -17.25
C GLU A 62 5.89 -3.49 -15.83
N LEU A 63 4.92 -3.50 -14.90
CA LEU A 63 5.16 -3.25 -13.48
C LEU A 63 6.11 -4.28 -12.88
N LEU A 64 5.90 -5.57 -13.17
CA LEU A 64 6.76 -6.65 -12.68
C LEU A 64 8.20 -6.54 -13.22
N ILE A 65 8.35 -6.27 -14.52
CA ILE A 65 9.68 -6.04 -15.13
C ILE A 65 10.36 -4.85 -14.47
N LYS A 66 9.64 -3.73 -14.30
CA LYS A 66 10.17 -2.54 -13.64
C LYS A 66 10.56 -2.81 -12.19
N ALA A 67 9.72 -3.53 -11.44
CA ALA A 67 9.98 -3.90 -10.06
C ALA A 67 11.24 -4.76 -9.92
N GLU A 68 11.48 -5.68 -10.87
CA GLU A 68 12.70 -6.49 -10.89
C GLU A 68 13.94 -5.64 -11.19
N VAL A 69 13.89 -4.80 -12.23
CA VAL A 69 14.99 -3.90 -12.59
C VAL A 69 15.36 -2.96 -11.44
N GLU A 70 14.35 -2.44 -10.73
CA GLU A 70 14.55 -1.49 -9.63
C GLU A 70 14.78 -2.19 -8.27
N TYR A 71 14.66 -3.51 -8.18
CA TYR A 71 14.61 -4.26 -6.92
C TYR A 71 15.78 -3.93 -5.98
N VAL A 72 17.02 -4.04 -6.48
CA VAL A 72 18.23 -3.80 -5.68
C VAL A 72 18.27 -2.36 -5.17
N LEU A 73 17.90 -1.40 -6.02
CA LEU A 73 17.89 0.02 -5.67
C LEU A 73 16.83 0.33 -4.62
N VAL A 74 15.60 -0.15 -4.80
CA VAL A 74 14.49 0.03 -3.86
C VAL A 74 14.81 -0.62 -2.52
N ARG A 75 15.32 -1.87 -2.52
CA ARG A 75 15.75 -2.57 -1.31
C ARG A 75 16.80 -1.78 -0.54
N LYS A 76 17.81 -1.21 -1.22
CA LYS A 76 18.84 -0.38 -0.59
C LYS A 76 18.25 0.89 0.03
N LYS A 77 17.32 1.57 -0.67
CA LYS A 77 16.62 2.74 -0.13
C LYS A 77 15.80 2.40 1.11
N CYS A 78 15.04 1.30 1.09
CA CYS A 78 14.26 0.84 2.23
C CYS A 78 15.14 0.50 3.45
N HIS A 79 16.27 -0.20 3.25
CA HIS A 79 17.19 -0.52 4.35
C HIS A 79 17.76 0.75 4.98
N LYS A 80 18.28 1.67 4.14
CA LYS A 80 18.83 2.93 4.62
C LYS A 80 17.81 3.74 5.42
N PHE A 81 16.59 3.88 4.90
CA PHE A 81 15.53 4.60 5.60
C PHE A 81 15.17 3.92 6.92
N ASN A 82 15.04 2.60 6.92
CA ASN A 82 14.70 1.83 8.11
C ASN A 82 15.79 1.95 9.21
N GLU A 83 17.08 1.97 8.83
CA GLU A 83 18.18 2.19 9.78
C GLU A 83 18.14 3.60 10.40
N ILE A 84 17.91 4.63 9.57
CA ILE A 84 17.80 6.02 10.03
C ILE A 84 16.64 6.15 11.01
N LEU A 85 15.43 5.72 10.60
CA LEU A 85 14.22 5.80 11.42
C LEU A 85 14.38 5.02 12.73
N ARG A 86 14.89 3.78 12.68
CA ARG A 86 15.11 2.96 13.86
C ARG A 86 16.06 3.63 14.86
N LYS A 87 17.15 4.21 14.35
CA LYS A 87 18.13 4.91 15.18
C LYS A 87 17.49 6.12 15.86
N GLU A 88 16.81 6.97 15.11
CA GLU A 88 16.13 8.16 15.68
C GLU A 88 15.10 7.79 16.75
N LEU A 89 14.34 6.72 16.55
CA LEU A 89 13.36 6.24 17.53
C LEU A 89 14.03 5.61 18.76
N ASN A 90 15.12 4.87 18.57
CA ASN A 90 15.90 4.30 19.68
C ASN A 90 16.53 5.40 20.53
N ASP A 91 17.08 6.44 19.91
CA ASP A 91 17.73 7.56 20.60
C ASP A 91 16.71 8.38 21.41
N ARG A 92 15.43 8.35 21.03
CA ARG A 92 14.34 9.04 21.74
C ARG A 92 13.84 8.29 22.97
N ASP A 93 13.53 7.00 22.85
CA ASP A 93 12.86 6.25 23.94
C ASP A 93 13.18 4.74 23.94
N GLY A 94 14.32 4.38 23.34
CA GLY A 94 14.87 3.03 23.37
C GLY A 94 14.16 2.01 22.48
N THR A 95 14.62 0.76 22.58
CA THR A 95 14.27 -0.32 21.64
C THR A 95 12.80 -0.74 21.67
N LYS A 96 12.14 -0.67 22.83
CA LYS A 96 10.72 -1.02 22.93
C LYS A 96 9.85 -0.04 22.15
N TYR A 97 10.08 1.26 22.35
CA TYR A 97 9.39 2.32 21.62
C TYR A 97 9.65 2.23 20.11
N SER A 98 10.92 2.08 19.72
CA SER A 98 11.32 1.97 18.31
C SER A 98 10.58 0.84 17.57
N LYS A 99 10.47 -0.34 18.18
CA LYS A 99 9.72 -1.46 17.59
C LYS A 99 8.23 -1.17 17.40
N VAL A 100 7.58 -0.52 18.37
CA VAL A 100 6.15 -0.15 18.26
C VAL A 100 5.95 0.90 17.18
N ALA A 101 6.81 1.92 17.13
CA ALA A 101 6.74 2.98 16.14
C ALA A 101 7.01 2.47 14.71
N GLU A 102 7.93 1.53 14.51
CA GLU A 102 8.14 0.86 13.21
C GLU A 102 6.90 0.09 12.74
N LEU A 103 6.18 -0.57 13.66
CA LEU A 103 4.93 -1.24 13.34
C LEU A 103 3.82 -0.23 13.01
N ALA A 104 3.70 0.84 13.80
CA ALA A 104 2.74 1.91 13.56
C ALA A 104 2.98 2.59 12.20
N PHE A 105 4.24 2.82 11.81
CA PHE A 105 4.60 3.35 10.49
C PHE A 105 4.01 2.49 9.36
N ARG A 106 4.15 1.16 9.46
CA ARG A 106 3.65 0.22 8.45
C ARG A 106 2.13 0.20 8.43
N GLN A 107 1.50 0.15 9.60
CA GLN A 107 0.05 0.09 9.72
C GLN A 107 -0.62 1.36 9.20
N CYS A 108 -0.07 2.54 9.53
CA CYS A 108 -0.59 3.83 9.10
C CYS A 108 -0.63 3.97 7.58
N LEU A 109 0.27 3.32 6.83
CA LEU A 109 0.23 3.33 5.36
C LEU A 109 -0.60 2.19 4.76
N SER A 110 -0.69 1.03 5.42
CA SER A 110 -1.15 -0.23 4.81
C SER A 110 -2.61 -0.27 4.33
N ALA A 111 -3.51 0.49 4.97
CA ALA A 111 -4.94 0.44 4.70
C ALA A 111 -5.41 1.65 3.86
N HIS A 112 -4.67 1.98 2.80
CA HIS A 112 -5.00 3.10 1.93
C HIS A 112 -4.98 2.73 0.45
N SER A 113 -5.96 3.24 -0.28
CA SER A 113 -5.96 3.26 -1.74
C SER A 113 -5.55 4.65 -2.21
N ILE A 114 -4.53 4.71 -3.06
CA ILE A 114 -4.11 5.94 -3.74
C ILE A 114 -4.59 5.84 -5.18
N VAL A 115 -5.35 6.82 -5.62
CA VAL A 115 -5.92 6.88 -6.97
C VAL A 115 -5.64 8.24 -7.59
N GLN A 116 -5.86 8.33 -8.89
CA GLN A 116 -5.88 9.59 -9.61
C GLN A 116 -7.30 9.84 -10.10
N ASP A 117 -7.82 11.03 -9.86
CA ASP A 117 -9.11 11.46 -10.38
C ASP A 117 -9.03 11.80 -11.88
N VAL A 118 -10.19 12.02 -12.51
CA VAL A 118 -10.33 12.29 -13.96
C VAL A 118 -9.57 13.53 -14.43
N ASP A 119 -9.42 14.53 -13.56
CA ASP A 119 -8.69 15.77 -13.80
C ASP A 119 -7.17 15.66 -13.48
N GLY A 120 -6.73 14.50 -13.02
CA GLY A 120 -5.36 14.24 -12.61
C GLY A 120 -5.07 14.46 -11.13
N THR A 121 -6.05 14.88 -10.33
CA THR A 121 -5.91 15.13 -8.90
C THR A 121 -5.55 13.85 -8.14
N LEU A 122 -4.60 13.95 -7.22
CA LEU A 122 -4.21 12.84 -6.36
C LEU A 122 -5.22 12.69 -5.23
N LEU A 123 -5.86 11.53 -5.13
CA LEU A 123 -6.78 11.20 -4.05
C LEU A 123 -6.27 9.99 -3.27
N MET A 124 -6.52 9.99 -1.96
CA MET A 124 -6.12 8.91 -1.07
C MET A 124 -7.24 8.60 -0.09
N PHE A 125 -7.66 7.35 -0.06
CA PHE A 125 -8.77 6.88 0.77
C PHE A 125 -8.25 5.89 1.80
N SER A 126 -8.45 6.18 3.08
CA SER A 126 -8.23 5.22 4.15
C SER A 126 -9.38 4.20 4.19
N LYS A 127 -9.09 2.96 4.58
CA LYS A 127 -10.09 1.98 5.01
C LYS A 127 -10.02 1.87 6.53
N GLU A 128 -11.13 2.16 7.20
CA GLU A 128 -11.18 2.21 8.67
C GLU A 128 -10.88 0.85 9.30
N ASN A 129 -11.72 -0.15 9.01
CA ASN A 129 -11.62 -1.50 9.57
C ASN A 129 -12.34 -2.50 8.65
N SER A 130 -12.55 -3.72 9.14
CA SER A 130 -13.23 -4.80 8.39
C SER A 130 -14.71 -4.99 8.74
N SER A 131 -15.31 -4.14 9.58
CA SER A 131 -16.74 -4.26 9.92
C SER A 131 -17.62 -3.66 8.82
N ASN A 132 -17.50 -2.36 8.58
CA ASN A 132 -18.31 -1.63 7.60
C ASN A 132 -17.51 -1.21 6.35
N CYS A 133 -16.18 -1.36 6.39
CA CYS A 133 -15.28 -0.98 5.28
C CYS A 133 -15.47 0.50 4.86
N CYS A 134 -15.78 1.38 5.82
CA CYS A 134 -15.91 2.81 5.58
C CYS A 134 -14.61 3.37 4.99
N MET A 135 -14.74 4.23 3.98
CA MET A 135 -13.62 4.90 3.35
C MET A 135 -13.54 6.37 3.76
N GLY A 136 -12.32 6.87 4.01
CA GLY A 136 -12.07 8.29 4.23
C GLY A 136 -12.71 8.85 5.51
N THR A 137 -12.79 8.05 6.58
CA THR A 137 -13.41 8.49 7.84
C THR A 137 -12.52 9.51 8.57
N VAL A 138 -13.12 10.62 8.99
CA VAL A 138 -12.39 11.77 9.57
C VAL A 138 -11.71 11.40 10.89
N ASP A 139 -12.35 10.54 11.68
CA ASP A 139 -11.82 10.02 12.95
C ASP A 139 -10.65 9.05 12.76
N VAL A 140 -10.37 8.59 11.53
CA VAL A 140 -9.11 7.92 11.16
C VAL A 140 -8.09 8.89 10.57
N ILE A 141 -8.54 9.82 9.71
CA ILE A 141 -7.66 10.84 9.10
C ILE A 141 -7.02 11.71 10.18
N TYR A 142 -7.78 12.19 11.15
CA TYR A 142 -7.29 13.10 12.19
C TYR A 142 -6.14 12.51 13.03
N PRO A 143 -6.25 11.32 13.65
CA PRO A 143 -5.13 10.72 14.38
C PRO A 143 -3.96 10.29 13.46
N GLY A 144 -4.22 10.01 12.18
CA GLY A 144 -3.18 9.73 11.17
C GLY A 144 -2.46 10.97 10.64
N ALA A 145 -3.06 12.16 10.73
CA ALA A 145 -2.54 13.39 10.13
C ALA A 145 -1.10 13.74 10.52
N PRO A 146 -0.65 13.61 11.78
CA PRO A 146 0.74 13.89 12.15
C PRO A 146 1.75 13.06 11.38
N PHE A 147 1.43 11.80 11.07
CA PHE A 147 2.28 10.92 10.28
C PHE A 147 2.46 11.46 8.85
N PHE A 148 1.36 11.80 8.18
CA PHE A 148 1.41 12.30 6.82
C PHE A 148 2.00 13.71 6.74
N LEU A 149 1.74 14.58 7.71
CA LEU A 149 2.41 15.89 7.80
C LEU A 149 3.93 15.75 7.92
N TYR A 150 4.40 14.76 8.66
CA TYR A 150 5.82 14.53 8.84
C TYR A 150 6.48 13.92 7.60
N PHE A 151 5.87 12.88 7.00
CA PHE A 151 6.50 12.13 5.91
C PHE A 151 6.16 12.65 4.50
N ASN A 152 4.92 13.07 4.25
CA ASN A 152 4.49 13.57 2.94
C ASN A 152 3.15 14.34 3.03
N PRO A 153 3.19 15.68 3.20
CA PRO A 153 1.98 16.50 3.31
C PRO A 153 1.04 16.41 2.10
N SER A 154 1.54 16.09 0.90
CA SER A 154 0.70 15.90 -0.29
C SER A 154 -0.25 14.70 -0.12
N LEU A 155 0.13 13.68 0.65
CA LEU A 155 -0.76 12.55 0.95
C LEU A 155 -1.85 12.93 1.95
N LEU A 156 -1.58 13.85 2.88
CA LEU A 156 -2.65 14.37 3.75
C LEU A 156 -3.62 15.23 2.95
N LYS A 157 -3.11 16.10 2.05
CA LYS A 157 -3.99 16.85 1.15
C LYS A 157 -4.87 15.91 0.33
N ALA A 158 -4.30 14.85 -0.24
CA ALA A 158 -5.03 13.84 -1.00
C ALA A 158 -6.10 13.09 -0.17
N GLN A 159 -5.95 13.01 1.16
CA GLN A 159 -6.97 12.46 2.06
C GLN A 159 -8.09 13.46 2.39
N LEU A 160 -7.77 14.75 2.43
CA LEU A 160 -8.75 15.80 2.73
C LEU A 160 -9.59 16.19 1.51
N GLU A 161 -9.03 16.10 0.30
CA GLU A 161 -9.73 16.47 -0.94
C GLU A 161 -11.09 15.74 -1.10
N PRO A 162 -11.18 14.40 -0.98
CA PRO A 162 -12.45 13.72 -1.14
C PRO A 162 -13.48 14.11 -0.08
N PHE A 163 -13.03 14.40 1.14
CA PHE A 163 -13.88 14.83 2.24
C PHE A 163 -14.46 16.23 1.99
N LEU A 164 -13.63 17.18 1.56
CA LEU A 164 -14.08 18.54 1.25
C LEU A 164 -15.04 18.56 0.06
N ASN A 165 -14.74 17.80 -0.99
CA ASN A 165 -15.63 17.65 -2.14
C ASN A 165 -16.99 17.06 -1.74
N TYR A 166 -17.01 16.07 -0.83
CA TYR A 166 -18.25 15.52 -0.30
C TYR A 166 -19.03 16.56 0.52
N ALA A 167 -18.35 17.35 1.35
CA ALA A 167 -18.97 18.41 2.13
C ALA A 167 -19.53 19.56 1.28
N GLU A 168 -18.92 19.86 0.12
CA GLU A 168 -19.41 20.82 -0.86
C GLU A 168 -20.55 20.26 -1.72
N SER A 169 -20.64 18.94 -1.87
CA SER A 169 -21.66 18.32 -2.71
C SER A 169 -23.07 18.65 -2.20
N THR A 170 -23.93 19.11 -3.11
CA THR A 170 -25.36 19.23 -2.85
C THR A 170 -25.94 17.83 -3.07
N HIS A 171 -26.40 17.20 -2.00
CA HIS A 171 -27.04 15.88 -2.07
C HIS A 171 -28.20 15.86 -3.07
#